data_AF-A0A537FRJ3-F1
#
_entry.id   AF-A0A537FRJ3-F1
#
_cell.length_a   1.000
_cell.length_b   1.000
_cell.length_c   1.000
_cell.angle_alpha   90.00
_cell.angle_beta   90.00
_cell.angle_gamma   90.00
#
_symmetry.space_group_name_H-M   'P 1'
#
loop_
_entity.id
_entity.type
_entity.pdbx_description
1 polymer ?
#
loop_
_entity_poly.entity_id
_entity_poly.type
_entity_poly.pdbx_seq_one_letter_code
_entity_poly.pdbx_strand_id
1 'polypeptide(L)'
;AIVRKGALGSMYTVGKGIAPESDAGVFSLLGYDPLQIHISRGLVESIGAGVDFHDGDLALRAGFATVDGDKLVDRRAGRNLSTEEARQLAGAVNGEVRLKNGTRFQFQATVGHRAVVVFRANSHKFSSEISNFDPAYVRTGKISIAQPGAKEYDIPKCDPMDDSPEAVKSAALVNEFGFKIRQVLDPHPVNQQRRKQGKKPANFVLMRDAGTTRPDVQGFHEKWGMKAVMIADLPAELGIGRLLGMNVREIPPGTSLEDYRKRAELVLRLAGEYDFVYVHLKGPDEPGHDGLYDLKKQRTEEIDSG
;
A
#
# COMPACT_ATOMS: atom_id res chain seq x y z
N ALA A 1 -7.32 2.20 -31.86
CA ALA A 1 -8.56 1.89 -32.64
C ALA A 1 -9.84 2.31 -31.92
N ILE A 2 -9.97 2.04 -30.61
CA ILE A 2 -11.15 2.33 -29.78
C ILE A 2 -11.59 3.80 -29.90
N VAL A 3 -10.65 4.75 -29.77
CA VAL A 3 -10.92 6.19 -29.87
C VAL A 3 -11.62 6.58 -31.17
N ARG A 4 -11.27 5.98 -32.32
CA ARG A 4 -11.87 6.32 -33.62
C ARG A 4 -13.35 5.95 -33.72
N LYS A 5 -13.83 5.05 -32.85
CA LYS A 5 -15.21 4.54 -32.83
C LYS A 5 -15.96 4.93 -31.54
N GLY A 6 -15.38 5.79 -30.71
CA GLY A 6 -15.89 6.12 -29.38
C GLY A 6 -15.92 7.62 -29.12
N ALA A 7 -16.00 7.98 -27.84
CA ALA A 7 -15.92 9.36 -27.36
C ALA A 7 -14.66 9.54 -26.50
N LEU A 8 -14.14 10.78 -26.48
CA LEU A 8 -13.02 11.19 -25.63
C LEU A 8 -13.48 12.24 -24.64
N GLY A 9 -12.82 12.28 -23.50
CA GLY A 9 -13.00 13.30 -22.47
C GLY A 9 -11.78 13.39 -21.58
N SER A 10 -11.81 14.33 -20.64
CA SER A 10 -10.85 14.41 -19.54
C SER A 10 -11.61 14.23 -18.24
N MET A 11 -11.01 13.52 -17.28
CA MET A 11 -11.59 13.33 -15.95
C MET A 11 -10.63 13.87 -14.89
N TYR A 12 -11.19 14.55 -13.90
CA TYR A 12 -10.53 14.73 -12.61
C TYR A 12 -10.97 13.58 -11.73
N THR A 13 -10.05 12.70 -11.36
CA THR A 13 -10.33 11.51 -10.54
C THR A 13 -10.90 11.89 -9.18
N VAL A 14 -10.39 12.91 -8.51
CA VAL A 14 -10.96 13.36 -7.22
C VAL A 14 -11.46 14.80 -7.32
N GLY A 15 -10.62 15.70 -7.84
CA GLY A 15 -10.98 17.10 -8.04
C GLY A 15 -9.86 17.85 -8.75
N LYS A 16 -10.17 19.05 -9.24
CA LYS A 16 -9.19 19.88 -9.93
C LYS A 16 -8.07 20.28 -8.96
N GLY A 17 -6.82 20.04 -9.37
CA GLY A 17 -5.64 20.36 -8.56
C GLY A 17 -5.31 19.37 -7.44
N ILE A 18 -6.08 18.28 -7.31
CA ILE A 18 -5.83 17.21 -6.33
C ILE A 18 -5.14 16.05 -7.04
N ALA A 19 -3.93 15.71 -6.60
CA ALA A 19 -3.22 14.50 -7.04
C ALA A 19 -3.55 13.36 -6.07
N PRO A 20 -4.43 12.41 -6.43
CA PRO A 20 -4.82 11.36 -5.51
C PRO A 20 -3.78 10.25 -5.42
N GLU A 21 -3.77 9.57 -4.29
CA GLU A 21 -3.20 8.24 -4.20
C GLU A 21 -4.09 7.20 -4.91
N SER A 22 -3.53 6.03 -5.23
CA SER A 22 -4.20 4.97 -6.00
C SER A 22 -5.56 4.58 -5.43
N ASP A 23 -5.67 4.52 -4.10
CA ASP A 23 -6.91 4.14 -3.42
C ASP A 23 -8.05 5.12 -3.69
N ALA A 24 -7.84 6.41 -3.42
CA ALA A 24 -8.84 7.44 -3.71
C ALA A 24 -9.22 7.49 -5.20
N GLY A 25 -8.24 7.28 -6.09
CA GLY A 25 -8.46 7.17 -7.53
C GLY A 25 -9.37 6.01 -7.92
N VAL A 26 -9.14 4.82 -7.36
CA VAL A 26 -9.92 3.61 -7.66
C VAL A 26 -11.34 3.70 -7.09
N PHE A 27 -11.51 4.17 -5.85
CA PHE A 27 -12.85 4.41 -5.29
C PHE A 27 -13.67 5.34 -6.18
N SER A 28 -13.08 6.45 -6.62
CA SER A 28 -13.74 7.38 -7.54
C SER A 28 -14.11 6.74 -8.89
N LEU A 29 -13.21 5.96 -9.48
CA LEU A 29 -13.49 5.21 -10.71
C LEU A 29 -14.65 4.21 -10.56
N LEU A 30 -14.84 3.66 -9.36
CA LEU A 30 -15.97 2.78 -9.02
C LEU A 30 -17.23 3.58 -8.60
N GLY A 31 -17.15 4.91 -8.69
CA GLY A 31 -18.23 5.86 -8.46
C GLY A 31 -18.48 6.21 -7.00
N TYR A 32 -17.51 6.01 -6.12
CA TYR A 32 -17.54 6.39 -4.71
C TYR A 32 -16.78 7.69 -4.49
N ASP A 33 -17.34 8.62 -3.72
CA ASP A 33 -16.65 9.89 -3.42
C ASP A 33 -15.59 9.67 -2.32
N PRO A 34 -14.29 9.71 -2.64
CA PRO A 34 -13.24 9.47 -1.65
C PRO A 34 -13.08 10.62 -0.66
N LEU A 35 -13.71 11.78 -0.89
CA LEU A 35 -13.72 12.89 0.07
C LEU A 35 -14.79 12.71 1.15
N GLN A 36 -15.83 11.91 0.88
CA GLN A 36 -16.89 11.59 1.85
C GLN A 36 -16.59 10.31 2.63
N ILE A 37 -15.84 9.39 2.04
CA ILE A 37 -15.55 8.11 2.67
C ILE A 37 -14.29 8.22 3.52
N HIS A 38 -14.38 7.72 4.75
CA HIS A 38 -13.24 7.65 5.65
C HIS A 38 -12.31 6.48 5.32
N ILE A 39 -11.49 6.63 4.28
CA ILE A 39 -10.59 5.56 3.83
C ILE A 39 -9.20 5.75 4.45
N SER A 40 -8.71 4.72 5.12
CA SER A 40 -7.28 4.61 5.44
C SER A 40 -6.63 3.62 4.50
N ARG A 41 -5.59 4.06 3.79
CA ARG A 41 -4.80 3.19 2.93
C ARG A 41 -4.17 2.02 3.68
N GLY A 42 -3.72 2.24 4.92
CA GLY A 42 -3.16 1.19 5.76
C GLY A 42 -4.13 0.05 6.02
N LEU A 43 -5.39 0.39 6.30
CA LEU A 43 -6.46 -0.59 6.43
C LEU A 43 -6.78 -1.29 5.10
N VAL A 44 -6.97 -0.52 4.03
CA VAL A 44 -7.28 -1.07 2.69
C VAL A 44 -6.23 -2.09 2.27
N GLU A 45 -4.94 -1.74 2.36
CA GLU A 45 -3.86 -2.65 2.01
C GLU A 45 -3.77 -3.86 2.95
N SER A 46 -4.15 -3.72 4.23
CA SER A 46 -4.19 -4.83 5.18
C SER A 46 -5.26 -5.85 4.82
N ILE A 47 -6.48 -5.38 4.50
CA ILE A 47 -7.56 -6.24 3.96
C ILE A 47 -7.13 -6.88 2.63
N GLY A 48 -6.47 -6.11 1.78
CA GLY A 48 -5.90 -6.57 0.51
C GLY A 48 -4.80 -7.61 0.65
N ALA A 49 -4.03 -7.56 1.74
CA ALA A 49 -3.01 -8.54 2.07
C ALA A 49 -3.56 -9.77 2.80
N GLY A 50 -4.89 -9.82 3.05
CA GLY A 50 -5.52 -10.92 3.80
C GLY A 50 -5.17 -10.88 5.30
N VAL A 51 -4.71 -9.75 5.82
CA VAL A 51 -4.47 -9.55 7.24
C VAL A 51 -5.81 -9.25 7.90
N ASP A 52 -6.18 -10.06 8.89
CA ASP A 52 -7.41 -9.87 9.64
C ASP A 52 -7.41 -8.51 10.36
N PHE A 53 -8.57 -7.90 10.57
CA PHE A 53 -8.69 -6.55 11.15
C PHE A 53 -10.01 -6.39 11.92
N HIS A 54 -9.93 -5.87 13.13
CA HIS A 54 -11.09 -5.53 13.96
C HIS A 54 -11.11 -4.03 14.25
N ASP A 55 -12.31 -3.46 14.39
CA ASP A 55 -12.42 -2.05 14.76
C ASP A 55 -11.73 -1.78 16.11
N GLY A 56 -10.93 -0.72 16.13
CA GLY A 56 -10.04 -0.37 17.24
C GLY A 56 -8.60 -0.85 17.06
N ASP A 57 -8.33 -1.85 16.21
CA ASP A 57 -6.96 -2.21 15.79
C ASP A 57 -6.30 -1.02 15.08
N LEU A 58 -4.98 -0.98 14.99
CA LEU A 58 -4.24 0.04 14.25
C LEU A 58 -3.58 -0.57 13.02
N ALA A 59 -4.12 -0.29 11.84
CA ALA A 59 -3.55 -0.70 10.56
C ALA A 59 -2.73 0.43 9.95
N LEU A 60 -1.50 0.13 9.53
CA LEU A 60 -0.67 1.04 8.74
C LEU A 60 -0.13 0.34 7.51
N ARG A 61 -0.03 1.12 6.43
CA ARG A 61 0.79 0.73 5.30
C ARG A 61 2.24 0.75 5.74
N ALA A 62 3.02 -0.24 5.35
CA ALA A 62 4.42 -0.34 5.66
C ALA A 62 5.29 -0.53 4.41
N GLY A 63 6.59 -0.25 4.56
CA GLY A 63 7.56 -0.54 3.51
C GLY A 63 8.95 -0.72 4.08
N PHE A 64 9.66 -1.75 3.61
CA PHE A 64 11.06 -1.95 3.93
C PHE A 64 11.91 -0.80 3.38
N ALA A 65 12.81 -0.34 4.24
CA ALA A 65 13.69 0.78 3.99
C ALA A 65 15.12 0.46 4.44
N THR A 66 16.04 1.34 4.07
CA THR A 66 17.45 1.27 4.40
C THR A 66 17.83 2.44 5.28
N VAL A 67 18.30 2.12 6.47
CA VAL A 67 18.95 3.07 7.37
C VAL A 67 20.43 2.74 7.45
N ASP A 68 21.27 3.77 7.35
CA ASP A 68 22.72 3.67 7.56
C ASP A 68 23.12 4.67 8.65
N GLY A 69 23.84 4.20 9.67
CA GLY A 69 24.10 4.99 10.88
C GLY A 69 22.82 5.53 11.53
N ASP A 70 22.66 6.84 11.55
CA ASP A 70 21.51 7.58 12.06
C ASP A 70 20.65 8.22 10.95
N LYS A 71 20.81 7.78 9.69
CA LYS A 71 20.12 8.35 8.53
C LYS A 71 19.31 7.32 7.77
N LEU A 72 18.12 7.72 7.36
CA LEU A 72 17.31 7.02 6.36
C LEU A 72 17.85 7.37 4.96
N VAL A 73 18.54 6.40 4.33
CA VAL A 73 19.25 6.59 3.05
C VAL A 73 18.52 5.98 1.85
N ASP A 74 17.48 5.18 2.09
CA ASP A 74 16.60 4.68 1.05
C ASP A 74 15.24 4.26 1.61
N ARG A 75 14.17 4.72 0.98
CA ARG A 75 12.80 4.44 1.45
C ARG A 75 12.21 3.14 0.91
N ARG A 76 12.93 2.43 0.04
CA ARG A 76 12.42 1.28 -0.73
C ARG A 76 13.40 0.11 -0.79
N ALA A 77 14.42 0.11 0.07
CA ALA A 77 15.52 -0.85 0.07
C ALA A 77 16.17 -1.06 -1.31
N GLY A 78 16.35 0.02 -2.08
CA GLY A 78 16.90 0.00 -3.44
C GLY A 78 15.94 -0.52 -4.51
N ARG A 79 14.66 -0.73 -4.18
CA ARG A 79 13.61 -1.26 -5.07
C ARG A 79 13.94 -2.60 -5.74
N ASN A 80 14.89 -3.34 -5.16
CA ASN A 80 15.33 -4.65 -5.63
C ASN A 80 15.28 -5.71 -4.50
N LEU A 81 14.52 -5.43 -3.44
CA LEU A 81 14.13 -6.43 -2.45
C LEU A 81 13.12 -7.37 -3.11
N SER A 82 13.49 -8.64 -3.26
CA SER A 82 12.56 -9.65 -3.76
C SER A 82 11.46 -9.92 -2.74
N THR A 83 10.29 -10.34 -3.22
CA THR A 83 9.18 -10.73 -2.34
C THR A 83 9.57 -11.88 -1.40
N GLU A 84 10.46 -12.77 -1.82
CA GLU A 84 10.94 -13.87 -0.99
C GLU A 84 11.84 -13.39 0.16
N GLU A 85 12.81 -12.52 -0.12
CA GLU A 85 13.61 -11.87 0.94
C GLU A 85 12.71 -11.10 1.91
N ALA A 86 11.73 -10.37 1.38
CA ALA A 86 10.78 -9.59 2.18
C ALA A 86 9.95 -10.49 3.11
N ARG A 87 9.50 -11.65 2.65
CA ARG A 87 8.77 -12.64 3.46
C ARG A 87 9.62 -13.21 4.58
N GLN A 88 10.88 -13.54 4.32
CA GLN A 88 11.80 -14.02 5.35
C GLN A 88 12.04 -12.98 6.43
N LEU A 89 12.28 -11.72 6.03
CA LEU A 89 12.42 -10.60 6.97
C LEU A 89 11.14 -10.38 7.78
N ALA A 90 9.96 -10.43 7.13
CA ALA A 90 8.69 -10.33 7.84
C ALA A 90 8.46 -11.48 8.83
N GLY A 91 8.91 -12.69 8.50
CA GLY A 91 8.93 -13.83 9.43
C GLY A 91 9.73 -13.54 10.69
N ALA A 92 10.95 -13.02 10.54
CA ALA A 92 11.79 -12.62 11.67
C ALA A 92 11.13 -11.51 12.51
N VAL A 93 10.51 -10.50 11.87
CA VAL A 93 9.77 -9.45 12.58
C VAL A 93 8.67 -10.04 13.46
N ASN A 94 7.78 -10.88 12.91
CA ASN A 94 6.71 -11.49 13.69
C ASN A 94 7.23 -12.46 14.77
N GLY A 95 8.33 -13.16 14.49
CA GLY A 95 8.93 -14.15 15.39
C GLY A 95 9.69 -13.54 16.56
N GLU A 96 10.37 -12.42 16.37
CA GLU A 96 11.40 -11.92 17.30
C GLU A 96 11.07 -10.55 17.91
N VAL A 97 10.33 -9.68 17.21
CA VAL A 97 9.97 -8.38 17.79
C VAL A 97 8.96 -8.57 18.92
N ARG A 98 9.25 -7.97 20.08
CA ARG A 98 8.39 -7.96 21.26
C ARG A 98 8.16 -6.53 21.72
N LEU A 99 6.92 -6.09 21.87
CA LEU A 99 6.57 -4.74 22.31
C LEU A 99 6.44 -4.68 23.84
N LYS A 100 6.82 -3.54 24.46
CA LYS A 100 6.94 -3.37 25.92
C LYS A 100 5.63 -3.65 26.66
N ASN A 101 4.51 -3.24 26.08
CA ASN A 101 3.17 -3.43 26.63
C ASN A 101 2.52 -4.76 26.22
N GLY A 102 3.24 -5.65 25.55
CA GLY A 102 2.71 -6.93 25.07
C GLY A 102 1.69 -6.80 23.94
N THR A 103 1.54 -5.63 23.30
CA THR A 103 0.68 -5.48 22.13
C THR A 103 1.07 -6.49 21.06
N ARG A 104 0.10 -7.29 20.62
CA ARG A 104 0.28 -8.20 19.49
C ARG A 104 0.19 -7.43 18.19
N PHE A 105 0.90 -7.88 17.18
CA PHE A 105 0.82 -7.31 15.85
C PHE A 105 0.94 -8.42 14.81
N GLN A 106 0.59 -8.09 13.56
CA GLN A 106 0.87 -8.90 12.39
C GLN A 106 1.54 -8.02 11.35
N PHE A 107 2.76 -8.37 10.96
CA PHE A 107 3.52 -7.69 9.92
C PHE A 107 3.58 -8.57 8.67
N GLN A 108 3.05 -8.10 7.54
CA GLN A 108 2.92 -8.91 6.34
C GLN A 108 3.64 -8.23 5.17
N ALA A 109 4.67 -8.89 4.64
CA ALA A 109 5.27 -8.50 3.37
C ALA A 109 4.32 -8.82 2.21
N THR A 110 4.24 -7.92 1.22
CA THR A 110 3.36 -8.04 0.06
C THR A 110 4.17 -8.15 -1.24
N VAL A 111 4.35 -7.05 -1.98
CA VAL A 111 5.07 -7.04 -3.26
C VAL A 111 6.35 -6.21 -3.16
N GLY A 112 7.49 -6.87 -3.35
CA GLY A 112 8.81 -6.25 -3.27
C GLY A 112 9.08 -5.67 -1.88
N HIS A 113 9.35 -4.37 -1.80
CA HIS A 113 9.58 -3.67 -0.53
C HIS A 113 8.31 -3.36 0.27
N ARG A 114 7.12 -3.56 -0.30
CA ARG A 114 5.85 -3.18 0.33
C ARG A 114 5.46 -4.17 1.43
N ALA A 115 4.83 -3.66 2.47
CA ALA A 115 4.31 -4.45 3.58
C ALA A 115 3.10 -3.76 4.21
N VAL A 116 2.48 -4.42 5.19
CA VAL A 116 1.47 -3.83 6.07
C VAL A 116 1.74 -4.26 7.51
N VAL A 117 1.29 -3.46 8.46
CA VAL A 117 1.30 -3.83 9.87
C VAL A 117 -0.07 -3.56 10.48
N VAL A 118 -0.58 -4.53 11.23
CA VAL A 118 -1.79 -4.38 12.04
C VAL A 118 -1.44 -4.65 13.50
N PHE A 119 -1.54 -3.64 14.35
CA PHE A 119 -1.43 -3.78 15.80
C PHE A 119 -2.80 -4.09 16.39
N ARG A 120 -2.87 -5.12 17.22
CA ARG A 120 -4.11 -5.62 17.81
C ARG A 120 -4.48 -4.80 19.03
N ALA A 121 -5.68 -4.23 19.01
CA ALA A 121 -6.28 -3.65 20.20
C ALA A 121 -6.45 -4.75 21.26
N ASN A 122 -6.29 -4.36 22.52
CA ASN A 122 -6.61 -5.20 23.66
C ASN A 122 -7.88 -4.65 24.33
N SER A 123 -7.83 -4.33 25.61
CA SER A 123 -8.93 -3.65 26.32
C SER A 123 -9.14 -2.20 25.88
N HIS A 124 -8.21 -1.62 25.11
CA HIS A 124 -8.29 -0.22 24.65
C HIS A 124 -8.06 -0.12 23.15
N LYS A 125 -8.90 0.66 22.48
CA LYS A 125 -8.76 1.00 21.07
C LYS A 125 -7.53 1.89 20.83
N PHE A 126 -7.02 1.85 19.61
CA PHE A 126 -6.03 2.80 19.13
C PHE A 126 -6.70 4.01 18.47
N SER A 127 -5.95 5.09 18.30
CA SER A 127 -6.33 6.23 17.46
C SER A 127 -5.52 6.23 16.17
N SER A 128 -6.17 6.63 15.07
CA SER A 128 -5.53 6.92 13.79
C SER A 128 -4.97 8.33 13.73
N GLU A 129 -5.24 9.22 14.69
CA GLU A 129 -4.78 10.61 14.74
C GLU A 129 -3.29 10.69 15.13
N ILE A 130 -2.45 10.12 14.26
CA ILE A 130 -1.00 10.08 14.37
C ILE A 130 -0.37 10.45 13.03
N SER A 131 0.78 11.10 13.08
CA SER A 131 1.56 11.46 11.89
C SER A 131 2.13 10.21 11.21
N ASN A 132 2.51 10.34 9.94
CA ASN A 132 3.20 9.26 9.25
C ASN A 132 4.63 9.08 9.79
N PHE A 133 5.06 7.83 9.87
CA PHE A 133 6.44 7.44 10.16
C PHE A 133 7.27 7.30 8.86
N ASP A 134 6.72 7.66 7.71
CA ASP A 134 7.45 7.86 6.44
C ASP A 134 7.62 9.37 6.21
N PRO A 135 8.85 9.91 6.28
CA PRO A 135 9.07 11.36 6.28
C PRO A 135 8.74 12.04 4.95
N ALA A 136 8.56 11.29 3.86
CA ALA A 136 8.18 11.87 2.59
C ALA A 136 6.67 11.93 2.36
N TYR A 137 5.86 11.60 3.36
CA TYR A 137 4.42 11.76 3.31
C TYR A 137 3.97 12.51 4.55
N VAL A 138 3.51 13.74 4.37
CA VAL A 138 2.93 14.51 5.49
C VAL A 138 1.44 14.29 5.52
N ARG A 139 0.93 13.89 6.68
CA ARG A 139 -0.50 13.70 6.89
C ARG A 139 -1.16 15.05 7.19
N THR A 140 -2.14 15.41 6.39
CA THR A 140 -2.96 16.61 6.59
C THR A 140 -4.41 16.18 6.75
N GLY A 141 -4.90 16.13 7.99
CA GLY A 141 -6.16 15.48 8.31
C GLY A 141 -6.15 13.99 7.91
N LYS A 142 -7.03 13.62 6.98
CA LYS A 142 -7.25 12.23 6.56
C LYS A 142 -6.47 11.83 5.31
N ILE A 143 -5.78 12.78 4.68
CA ILE A 143 -5.03 12.56 3.45
C ILE A 143 -3.51 12.64 3.71
N SER A 144 -2.76 11.83 2.98
CA SER A 144 -1.29 11.90 2.96
C SER A 144 -0.82 12.60 1.70
N ILE A 145 -0.02 13.65 1.89
CA ILE A 145 0.53 14.47 0.82
C ILE A 145 2.00 14.10 0.64
N ALA A 146 2.35 13.64 -0.56
CA ALA A 146 3.73 13.36 -0.93
C ALA A 146 4.56 14.64 -0.90
N GLN A 147 5.71 14.58 -0.22
CA GLN A 147 6.69 15.66 -0.18
C GLN A 147 7.72 15.49 -1.31
N PRO A 148 8.37 16.59 -1.74
CA PRO A 148 9.53 16.51 -2.61
C PRO A 148 10.59 15.56 -2.02
N GLY A 149 11.14 14.68 -2.85
CA GLY A 149 12.11 13.69 -2.39
C GLY A 149 13.42 14.35 -1.94
N ALA A 150 13.87 14.01 -0.73
CA ALA A 150 15.24 14.25 -0.26
C ALA A 150 16.12 13.02 -0.51
N LYS A 151 17.44 13.25 -0.62
CA LYS A 151 18.46 12.19 -0.73
C LYS A 151 18.53 11.33 0.53
N GLU A 152 18.46 11.98 1.69
CA GLU A 152 18.52 11.37 3.00
C GLU A 152 17.56 12.09 3.94
N TYR A 153 17.12 11.39 4.98
CA TYR A 153 16.26 11.93 6.03
C TYR A 153 16.85 11.55 7.39
N ASP A 154 16.55 12.33 8.42
CA ASP A 154 16.69 11.85 9.80
C ASP A 154 15.81 10.62 10.04
N ILE A 155 16.13 9.83 11.06
CA ILE A 155 15.24 8.74 11.47
C ILE A 155 13.87 9.34 11.79
N PRO A 156 12.80 8.88 11.13
CA PRO A 156 11.49 9.47 11.30
C PRO A 156 10.95 9.21 12.70
N LYS A 157 10.02 10.08 13.10
CA LYS A 157 9.24 9.96 14.32
C LYS A 157 7.76 10.09 13.98
N CYS A 158 6.96 9.30 14.66
CA CYS A 158 5.51 9.39 14.67
C CYS A 158 5.10 10.23 15.90
N ASP A 159 4.30 11.25 15.68
CA ASP A 159 3.78 12.14 16.71
C ASP A 159 2.26 12.04 16.75
N PRO A 160 1.64 12.17 17.94
CA PRO A 160 0.20 12.28 18.03
C PRO A 160 -0.25 13.59 17.37
N MET A 161 -1.40 13.55 16.68
CA MET A 161 -1.99 14.71 16.02
C MET A 161 -3.08 15.40 16.87
N ASP A 162 -3.47 14.76 17.98
CA ASP A 162 -4.32 15.32 19.02
C ASP A 162 -3.80 14.92 20.41
N ASP A 163 -4.40 15.46 21.46
CA ASP A 163 -4.00 15.21 22.85
C ASP A 163 -4.66 13.94 23.45
N SER A 164 -5.30 13.09 22.64
CA SER A 164 -5.97 11.90 23.16
C SER A 164 -4.95 10.87 23.69
N PRO A 165 -5.24 10.20 24.82
CA PRO A 165 -4.39 9.11 25.31
C PRO A 165 -4.19 8.00 24.25
N GLU A 166 -5.20 7.75 23.42
CA GLU A 166 -5.16 6.80 22.33
C GLU A 166 -4.16 7.19 21.24
N ALA A 167 -4.11 8.46 20.82
CA ALA A 167 -3.14 8.95 19.83
C ALA A 167 -1.71 8.91 20.37
N VAL A 168 -1.51 9.34 21.62
CA VAL A 168 -0.20 9.27 22.29
C VAL A 168 0.30 7.82 22.35
N LYS A 169 -0.58 6.89 22.73
CA LYS A 169 -0.27 5.45 22.78
C LYS A 169 0.04 4.88 21.39
N SER A 170 -0.75 5.22 20.37
CA SER A 170 -0.53 4.79 18.99
C SER A 170 0.82 5.29 18.45
N ALA A 171 1.13 6.58 18.63
CA ALA A 171 2.38 7.16 18.16
C ALA A 171 3.61 6.54 18.85
N ALA A 172 3.54 6.36 20.17
CA ALA A 172 4.59 5.69 20.94
C ALA A 172 4.81 4.24 20.46
N LEU A 173 3.72 3.51 20.16
CA LEU A 173 3.76 2.15 19.66
C LEU A 173 4.46 2.06 18.29
N VAL A 174 4.12 2.96 17.36
CA VAL A 174 4.73 3.03 16.03
C VAL A 174 6.23 3.32 16.13
N ASN A 175 6.62 4.29 16.98
CA ASN A 175 8.03 4.60 17.22
C ASN A 175 8.80 3.41 17.82
N GLU A 176 8.22 2.75 18.83
CA GLU A 176 8.83 1.58 19.46
C GLU A 176 9.02 0.45 18.45
N PHE A 177 8.00 0.18 17.63
CA PHE A 177 8.04 -0.85 16.62
C PHE A 177 9.14 -0.59 15.59
N GLY A 178 9.25 0.63 15.07
CA GLY A 178 10.31 1.02 14.14
C GLY A 178 11.71 0.79 14.71
N PHE A 179 11.95 1.20 15.96
CA PHE A 179 13.22 0.97 16.64
C PHE A 179 13.54 -0.52 16.83
N LYS A 180 12.58 -1.31 17.34
CA LYS A 180 12.78 -2.74 17.61
C LYS A 180 12.94 -3.57 16.34
N ILE A 181 12.23 -3.22 15.27
CA ILE A 181 12.41 -3.84 13.96
C ILE A 181 13.86 -3.73 13.51
N ARG A 182 14.49 -2.57 13.69
CA ARG A 182 15.88 -2.36 13.26
C ARG A 182 16.83 -3.33 13.96
N GLN A 183 16.63 -3.56 15.25
CA GLN A 183 17.46 -4.47 16.04
C GLN A 183 17.41 -5.93 15.53
N VAL A 184 16.25 -6.35 15.01
CA VAL A 184 16.05 -7.68 14.44
C VAL A 184 16.54 -7.74 12.99
N LEU A 185 16.17 -6.76 12.16
CA LEU A 185 16.43 -6.82 10.73
C LEU A 185 17.87 -6.50 10.38
N ASP A 186 18.53 -5.58 11.08
CA ASP A 186 19.88 -5.15 10.72
C ASP A 186 20.92 -6.29 10.71
N PRO A 187 20.99 -7.16 11.74
CA PRO A 187 21.88 -8.31 11.74
C PRO A 187 21.33 -9.51 10.96
N HIS A 188 20.10 -9.48 10.44
CA HIS A 188 19.46 -10.65 9.82
C HIS A 188 20.28 -11.20 8.61
N PRO A 189 20.42 -12.54 8.43
CA PRO A 189 21.23 -13.13 7.37
C PRO A 189 20.92 -12.63 5.96
N VAL A 190 19.63 -12.38 5.65
CA VAL A 190 19.22 -11.76 4.37
C VAL A 190 19.91 -10.42 4.17
N ASN A 191 19.92 -9.54 5.19
CA ASN A 191 20.55 -8.23 5.08
C ASN A 191 22.08 -8.31 5.06
N GLN A 192 22.69 -9.29 5.74
CA GLN A 192 24.12 -9.57 5.59
C GLN A 192 24.46 -9.97 4.15
N GLN A 193 23.66 -10.84 3.55
CA GLN A 193 23.85 -11.29 2.17
C GLN A 193 23.63 -10.15 1.16
N ARG A 194 22.62 -9.30 1.37
CA ARG A 194 22.38 -8.11 0.54
C ARG A 194 23.59 -7.17 0.54
N ARG A 195 24.18 -6.92 1.72
CA ARG A 195 25.42 -6.13 1.84
C ARG A 195 26.58 -6.75 1.07
N LYS A 196 26.79 -8.07 1.18
CA LYS A 196 27.84 -8.79 0.42
C LYS A 196 27.65 -8.66 -1.10
N GLN A 197 26.41 -8.50 -1.55
CA GLN A 197 26.07 -8.31 -2.96
C GLN A 197 26.07 -6.83 -3.40
N GLY A 198 26.47 -5.89 -2.54
CA GLY A 198 26.39 -4.45 -2.82
C GLY A 198 24.96 -3.90 -2.91
N LYS A 199 23.95 -4.66 -2.45
CA LYS A 199 22.55 -4.22 -2.41
C LYS A 199 22.28 -3.50 -1.09
N LYS A 200 21.36 -2.54 -1.13
CA LYS A 200 20.89 -1.85 0.08
C LYS A 200 20.15 -2.83 1.01
N PRO A 201 20.47 -2.89 2.31
CA PRO A 201 19.76 -3.75 3.26
C PRO A 201 18.35 -3.22 3.52
N ALA A 202 17.40 -4.12 3.74
CA ALA A 202 16.05 -3.86 4.20
C ALA A 202 16.03 -3.96 5.74
N ASN A 203 16.74 -3.06 6.41
CA ASN A 203 16.98 -3.11 7.86
C ASN A 203 16.07 -2.19 8.67
N PHE A 204 15.14 -1.50 8.02
CA PHE A 204 14.17 -0.62 8.66
C PHE A 204 12.81 -0.72 7.99
N VAL A 205 11.78 -0.15 8.62
CA VAL A 205 10.44 -0.07 8.07
C VAL A 205 9.88 1.33 8.25
N LEU A 206 9.29 1.87 7.18
CA LEU A 206 8.52 3.11 7.20
C LEU A 206 7.03 2.76 7.26
N MET A 207 6.24 3.52 8.01
CA MET A 207 4.81 3.26 8.21
C MET A 207 3.99 4.53 7.96
N ARG A 208 2.81 4.39 7.34
CA ARG A 208 1.95 5.54 7.01
C ARG A 208 0.48 5.17 6.86
N ASP A 209 -0.35 6.20 6.73
CA ASP A 209 -1.80 6.13 6.44
C ASP A 209 -2.57 5.33 7.49
N ALA A 210 -2.39 5.69 8.76
CA ALA A 210 -2.97 4.94 9.86
C ALA A 210 -4.50 4.92 9.83
N GLY A 211 -5.09 3.76 10.11
CA GLY A 211 -6.54 3.53 10.18
C GLY A 211 -6.92 2.62 11.33
N THR A 212 -8.06 2.90 11.95
CA THR A 212 -8.55 2.17 13.12
C THR A 212 -10.00 1.70 13.03
N THR A 213 -10.67 1.96 11.92
CA THR A 213 -12.07 1.61 11.73
C THR A 213 -12.30 1.23 10.29
N ARG A 214 -13.08 0.16 10.07
CA ARG A 214 -13.54 -0.21 8.74
C ARG A 214 -14.38 0.92 8.13
N PRO A 215 -14.14 1.30 6.87
CA PRO A 215 -14.92 2.36 6.26
C PRO A 215 -16.37 1.88 6.13
N ASP A 216 -17.31 2.70 6.58
CA ASP A 216 -18.73 2.49 6.33
C ASP A 216 -19.01 2.88 4.86
N VAL A 217 -19.06 1.87 4.00
CA VAL A 217 -19.26 2.03 2.56
C VAL A 217 -20.32 1.07 2.07
N GLN A 218 -21.21 1.60 1.23
CA GLN A 218 -22.16 0.80 0.49
C GLN A 218 -21.41 -0.20 -0.41
N GLY A 219 -21.87 -1.45 -0.47
CA GLY A 219 -21.30 -2.45 -1.36
C GLY A 219 -21.55 -2.15 -2.84
N PHE A 220 -20.70 -2.66 -3.74
CA PHE A 220 -20.79 -2.42 -5.19
C PHE A 220 -22.11 -2.91 -5.77
N HIS A 221 -22.53 -4.13 -5.42
CA HIS A 221 -23.80 -4.68 -5.86
C HIS A 221 -24.99 -3.86 -5.33
N GLU A 222 -24.94 -3.42 -4.07
CA GLU A 222 -26.02 -2.63 -3.48
C GLU A 222 -26.17 -1.27 -4.17
N LYS A 223 -25.04 -0.62 -4.50
CA LYS A 223 -25.01 0.67 -5.17
C LYS A 223 -25.44 0.61 -6.64
N TRP A 224 -24.98 -0.40 -7.36
CA TRP A 224 -25.08 -0.46 -8.82
C TRP A 224 -25.99 -1.56 -9.37
N GLY A 225 -26.43 -2.51 -8.54
CA GLY A 225 -27.21 -3.68 -8.97
C GLY A 225 -26.43 -4.66 -9.86
N MET A 226 -25.10 -4.55 -9.91
CA MET A 226 -24.24 -5.30 -10.83
C MET A 226 -23.39 -6.35 -10.09
N LYS A 227 -23.28 -7.54 -10.68
CA LYS A 227 -22.31 -8.55 -10.26
C LYS A 227 -20.94 -8.18 -10.82
N ALA A 228 -20.02 -7.82 -9.92
CA ALA A 228 -18.72 -7.29 -10.31
C ALA A 228 -17.54 -8.18 -9.91
N VAL A 229 -16.48 -8.12 -10.71
CA VAL A 229 -15.18 -8.73 -10.43
C VAL A 229 -14.03 -7.74 -10.63
N MET A 230 -13.05 -7.79 -9.74
CA MET A 230 -11.82 -7.01 -9.78
C MET A 230 -10.61 -7.92 -9.99
N ILE A 231 -9.88 -7.70 -11.08
CA ILE A 231 -8.60 -8.34 -11.39
C ILE A 231 -7.48 -7.39 -11.00
N ALA A 232 -6.68 -7.76 -10.01
CA ALA A 232 -5.57 -6.95 -9.52
C ALA A 232 -4.42 -7.79 -8.96
N ASP A 233 -3.26 -7.15 -8.78
CA ASP A 233 -2.00 -7.74 -8.33
C ASP A 233 -1.39 -7.01 -7.13
N LEU A 234 -2.05 -5.96 -6.65
CA LEU A 234 -1.57 -5.11 -5.58
C LEU A 234 -2.59 -5.04 -4.44
N PRO A 235 -2.13 -5.03 -3.17
CA PRO A 235 -3.01 -5.05 -2.01
C PRO A 235 -4.01 -3.88 -1.97
N ALA A 236 -3.66 -2.70 -2.46
CA ALA A 236 -4.56 -1.56 -2.41
C ALA A 236 -5.85 -1.85 -3.20
N GLU A 237 -5.72 -2.26 -4.45
CA GLU A 237 -6.84 -2.61 -5.31
C GLU A 237 -7.59 -3.82 -4.77
N LEU A 238 -6.87 -4.91 -4.42
CA LEU A 238 -7.48 -6.11 -3.83
C LEU A 238 -8.32 -5.78 -2.57
N GLY A 239 -7.82 -4.86 -1.74
CA GLY A 239 -8.50 -4.38 -0.55
C GLY A 239 -9.79 -3.62 -0.86
N ILE A 240 -9.77 -2.76 -1.88
CA ILE A 240 -10.95 -2.02 -2.34
C ILE A 240 -12.01 -2.98 -2.86
N GLY A 241 -11.63 -3.95 -3.71
CA GLY A 241 -12.56 -4.96 -4.20
C GLY A 241 -13.24 -5.73 -3.06
N ARG A 242 -12.46 -6.14 -2.05
CA ARG A 242 -13.00 -6.85 -0.86
C ARG A 242 -13.89 -5.97 0.00
N LEU A 243 -13.50 -4.71 0.24
CA LEU A 243 -14.29 -3.75 1.01
C LEU A 243 -15.65 -3.46 0.36
N LEU A 244 -15.67 -3.35 -0.97
CA LEU A 244 -16.89 -3.10 -1.73
C LEU A 244 -17.70 -4.38 -2.02
N GLY A 245 -17.29 -5.54 -1.48
CA GLY A 245 -17.98 -6.82 -1.70
C GLY A 245 -17.95 -7.31 -3.16
N MET A 246 -16.97 -6.86 -3.96
CA MET A 246 -16.75 -7.38 -5.31
C MET A 246 -16.09 -8.76 -5.24
N ASN A 247 -16.25 -9.57 -6.29
CA ASN A 247 -15.39 -10.74 -6.46
C ASN A 247 -13.98 -10.26 -6.77
N VAL A 248 -12.96 -10.87 -6.17
CA VAL A 248 -11.57 -10.46 -6.36
C VAL A 248 -10.77 -11.60 -6.95
N ARG A 249 -10.17 -11.35 -8.12
CA ARG A 249 -9.27 -12.26 -8.79
C ARG A 249 -7.85 -11.72 -8.70
N GLU A 250 -7.14 -12.18 -7.67
CA GLU A 250 -5.72 -11.89 -7.51
C GLU A 250 -4.89 -12.61 -8.58
N ILE A 251 -3.95 -11.87 -9.18
CA ILE A 251 -3.02 -12.39 -10.18
C ILE A 251 -1.58 -11.98 -9.83
N PRO A 252 -0.56 -12.72 -10.31
CA PRO A 252 0.82 -12.34 -10.09
C PRO A 252 1.14 -10.93 -10.62
N PRO A 253 1.97 -10.14 -9.90
CA PRO A 253 2.50 -8.89 -10.42
C PRO A 253 3.26 -9.12 -11.73
N GLY A 254 3.02 -8.27 -12.72
CA GLY A 254 3.63 -8.42 -14.03
C GLY A 254 3.30 -7.23 -14.94
N THR A 255 4.30 -6.79 -15.69
CA THR A 255 4.22 -5.64 -16.60
C THR A 255 4.83 -5.95 -17.97
N SER A 256 5.04 -7.23 -18.29
CA SER A 256 5.47 -7.65 -19.63
C SER A 256 4.27 -7.74 -20.57
N LEU A 257 4.55 -7.76 -21.88
CA LEU A 257 3.53 -7.99 -22.91
C LEU A 257 2.68 -9.24 -22.64
N GLU A 258 3.32 -10.34 -22.23
CA GLU A 258 2.65 -11.60 -21.90
C GLU A 258 1.76 -11.47 -20.66
N ASP A 259 2.14 -10.64 -19.68
CA ASP A 259 1.30 -10.38 -18.51
C ASP A 259 0.05 -9.58 -18.89
N TYR A 260 0.17 -8.62 -19.81
CA TYR A 260 -0.98 -7.86 -20.31
C TYR A 260 -1.93 -8.76 -21.11
N ARG A 261 -1.40 -9.64 -21.98
CA ARG A 261 -2.20 -10.63 -22.72
C ARG A 261 -3.00 -11.54 -21.78
N LYS A 262 -2.34 -12.10 -20.76
CA LYS A 262 -3.01 -12.95 -19.76
C LYS A 262 -4.14 -12.22 -19.04
N ARG A 263 -3.96 -10.92 -18.75
CA ARG A 263 -5.02 -10.07 -18.17
C ARG A 263 -6.17 -9.86 -19.14
N ALA A 264 -5.88 -9.54 -20.41
CA ALA A 264 -6.90 -9.37 -21.44
C ALA A 264 -7.72 -10.66 -21.67
N GLU A 265 -7.06 -11.81 -21.78
CA GLU A 265 -7.71 -13.13 -21.89
C GLU A 265 -8.59 -13.44 -20.68
N LEU A 266 -8.15 -13.09 -19.48
CA LEU A 266 -8.96 -13.24 -18.27
C LEU A 266 -10.18 -12.32 -18.28
N VAL A 267 -10.03 -11.06 -18.67
CA VAL A 267 -11.16 -10.12 -18.82
C VAL A 267 -12.18 -10.67 -19.82
N LEU A 268 -11.75 -11.14 -20.99
CA LEU A 268 -12.63 -11.69 -22.01
C LEU A 268 -13.42 -12.91 -21.53
N ARG A 269 -12.79 -13.79 -20.73
CA ARG A 269 -13.49 -14.92 -20.11
C ARG A 269 -14.55 -14.46 -19.11
N LEU A 270 -14.21 -13.49 -18.26
CA LEU A 270 -15.11 -13.03 -17.18
C LEU A 270 -16.23 -12.11 -17.67
N ALA A 271 -16.07 -11.45 -18.82
CA ALA A 271 -17.08 -10.55 -19.38
C ALA A 271 -18.42 -11.22 -19.71
N GLY A 272 -18.49 -12.57 -19.76
CA GLY A 272 -19.74 -13.33 -19.88
C GLY A 272 -20.33 -13.80 -18.55
N GLU A 273 -19.60 -13.67 -17.45
CA GLU A 273 -20.00 -14.18 -16.12
C GLU A 273 -20.34 -13.06 -15.13
N TYR A 274 -19.89 -11.83 -15.41
CA TYR A 274 -20.00 -10.64 -14.59
C TYR A 274 -20.50 -9.46 -15.42
N ASP A 275 -21.32 -8.62 -14.82
CA ASP A 275 -21.85 -7.40 -15.45
C ASP A 275 -20.78 -6.30 -15.52
N PHE A 276 -19.81 -6.34 -14.61
CA PHE A 276 -18.72 -5.37 -14.52
C PHE A 276 -17.38 -6.05 -14.21
N VAL A 277 -16.38 -5.79 -15.04
CA VAL A 277 -15.00 -6.28 -14.85
C VAL A 277 -14.06 -5.08 -14.69
N TYR A 278 -13.46 -4.94 -13.52
CA TYR A 278 -12.35 -4.02 -13.30
C TYR A 278 -11.02 -4.75 -13.50
N VAL A 279 -10.12 -4.19 -14.31
CA VAL A 279 -8.75 -4.70 -14.47
C VAL A 279 -7.75 -3.59 -14.15
N HIS A 280 -6.87 -3.84 -13.18
CA HIS A 280 -5.78 -2.93 -12.85
C HIS A 280 -4.56 -3.20 -13.71
N LEU A 281 -3.89 -2.16 -14.22
CA LEU A 281 -2.63 -2.26 -14.97
C LEU A 281 -1.61 -1.29 -14.38
N LYS A 282 -0.52 -1.80 -13.79
CA LYS A 282 0.48 -0.98 -13.08
C LYS A 282 1.56 -0.36 -13.98
N GLY A 283 1.81 -0.98 -15.14
CA GLY A 283 2.96 -0.75 -16.04
C GLY A 283 3.58 0.65 -16.06
N PRO A 284 2.85 1.68 -16.52
CA PRO A 284 3.41 3.02 -16.75
C PRO A 284 3.60 3.85 -15.47
N ASP A 285 3.05 3.43 -14.34
CA ASP A 285 3.05 4.22 -13.10
C ASP A 285 4.43 4.22 -12.41
N GLU A 286 5.10 3.06 -12.31
CA GLU A 286 6.42 2.99 -11.67
C GLU A 286 7.51 3.76 -12.43
N PRO A 287 7.65 3.62 -13.77
CA PRO A 287 8.57 4.46 -14.54
C PRO A 287 8.21 5.95 -14.46
N GLY A 288 6.91 6.27 -14.36
CA GLY A 288 6.43 7.64 -14.16
C GLY A 288 6.92 8.26 -12.86
N HIS A 289 6.89 7.51 -11.75
CA HIS A 289 7.45 7.98 -10.47
C HIS A 289 8.96 8.21 -10.51
N ASP A 290 9.68 7.49 -11.36
CA ASP A 290 11.14 7.53 -11.43
C ASP A 290 11.66 8.48 -12.53
N GLY A 291 10.76 9.18 -13.23
CA GLY A 291 11.13 10.07 -14.34
C GLY A 291 11.70 9.34 -15.56
N LEU A 292 11.49 8.02 -15.66
CA LEU A 292 11.98 7.18 -16.74
C LEU A 292 11.03 7.25 -17.94
N TYR A 293 11.16 8.33 -18.73
CA TYR A 293 10.28 8.63 -19.86
C TYR A 293 10.20 7.49 -20.88
N ASP A 294 11.35 7.03 -21.39
CA ASP A 294 11.39 6.02 -22.45
C ASP A 294 10.76 4.69 -21.99
N LEU A 295 11.03 4.31 -20.74
CA LEU A 295 10.43 3.11 -20.15
C LEU A 295 8.92 3.28 -19.97
N LYS A 296 8.43 4.45 -19.53
CA LYS A 296 6.98 4.71 -19.42
C LYS A 296 6.29 4.60 -20.78
N LYS A 297 6.91 5.17 -21.83
CA LYS A 297 6.43 5.06 -23.20
C LYS A 297 6.35 3.59 -23.63
N GLN A 298 7.45 2.84 -23.47
CA GLN A 298 7.51 1.42 -23.79
C GLN A 298 6.41 0.63 -23.08
N ARG A 299 6.20 0.84 -21.77
CA ARG A 299 5.13 0.17 -21.02
C ARG A 299 3.73 0.49 -21.55
N THR A 300 3.52 1.69 -22.08
CA THR A 300 2.23 2.07 -22.68
C THR A 300 2.04 1.40 -24.03
N GLU A 301 3.09 1.29 -24.85
CA GLU A 301 3.06 0.58 -26.14
C GLU A 301 2.86 -0.94 -25.96
N GLU A 302 3.45 -1.54 -24.92
CA GLU A 302 3.22 -2.94 -24.56
C GLU A 302 1.77 -3.19 -24.12
N ILE A 303 1.09 -2.22 -23.48
CA ILE A 303 -0.33 -2.32 -23.14
C ILE A 303 -1.21 -2.20 -24.40
N ASP A 304 -0.88 -1.32 -25.34
CA ASP A 304 -1.66 -1.17 -26.59
C ASP A 304 -1.53 -2.38 -27.52
N SER A 305 -0.37 -3.05 -27.49
CA SER A 305 -0.07 -4.21 -28.34
C SER A 305 -0.40 -5.57 -27.74
N GLY A 306 -0.63 -5.64 -26.43
CA GLY A 306 -1.02 -6.85 -25.69
C GLY A 306 -2.49 -7.18 -25.87
#